data_AF-A0A1B2R082-F1
#
_entry.id   AF-A0A1B2R082-F1
#
_cell.length_a   1.000
_cell.length_b   1.000
_cell.length_c   1.000
_cell.angle_alpha   90.00
_cell.angle_beta   90.00
_cell.angle_gamma   90.00
#
_symmetry.space_group_name_H-M   'P 1'
#
loop_
_entity.id
_entity.type
_entity.pdbx_description
1 polymer ?
#
loop_
_entity_poly.entity_id
_entity_poly.type
_entity_poly.pdbx_seq_one_letter_code
_entity_poly.pdbx_strand_id
1 'polypeptide(L)'
;MKTLASLLLVSATFAASAAYAHEASGELDYPPVLSQTRSLTRAQVVAELRAAKAAGQVTFGEIDEPATPIAANTLTRQDVQAEAAAVRENGPVAFGGAGYPDTGA
;
A
#
# COMPACT_ATOMS: atom_id res chain seq x y z
N MET A 1 -27.20 12.69 8.32
CA MET A 1 -26.91 11.43 9.05
C MET A 1 -26.22 10.46 8.11
N LYS A 2 -24.89 10.30 8.22
CA LYS A 2 -24.04 9.28 7.55
C LYS A 2 -22.68 9.24 8.25
N THR A 3 -22.62 8.67 9.44
CA THR A 3 -21.36 8.42 10.17
C THR A 3 -21.45 7.09 10.88
N LEU A 4 -21.76 6.02 10.16
CA LEU A 4 -21.79 4.65 10.69
C LEU A 4 -21.23 3.68 9.66
N ALA A 5 -19.95 3.84 9.35
CA ALA A 5 -19.15 2.80 8.75
C ALA A 5 -17.80 2.76 9.48
N SER A 6 -17.79 1.98 10.58
CA SER A 6 -16.70 1.06 10.95
C SER A 6 -15.30 1.68 11.06
N LEU A 7 -14.72 2.02 12.21
CA LEU A 7 -14.65 1.29 13.49
C LEU A 7 -14.39 -0.21 13.35
N LEU A 8 -13.39 -0.57 12.53
CA LEU A 8 -12.75 -1.89 12.58
C LEU A 8 -11.51 -1.79 13.48
N LEU A 9 -11.78 -1.97 14.77
CA LEU A 9 -10.86 -2.40 15.82
C LEU A 9 -9.92 -3.52 15.32
N VAL A 10 -8.63 -3.25 15.18
CA VAL A 10 -7.57 -4.22 15.53
C VAL A 10 -6.43 -3.48 16.19
N SER A 11 -6.65 -3.16 17.47
CA SER A 11 -5.58 -3.00 18.45
C SER A 11 -4.98 -4.39 18.72
N ALA A 12 -3.78 -4.65 18.24
CA ALA A 12 -2.96 -5.77 18.71
C ALA A 12 -1.64 -5.21 19.27
N THR A 13 -1.76 -4.43 20.34
CA THR A 13 -0.65 -4.18 21.25
C THR A 13 -0.41 -5.43 22.09
N PHE A 14 0.85 -5.87 22.05
CA PHE A 14 1.57 -6.57 23.11
C PHE A 14 1.34 -8.09 23.29
N ALA A 15 2.29 -8.85 22.74
CA ALA A 15 2.88 -9.95 23.48
C ALA A 15 4.40 -9.88 23.31
N ALA A 16 5.06 -9.27 24.30
CA ALA A 16 6.47 -9.48 24.54
C ALA A 16 6.73 -10.98 24.65
N SER A 17 7.46 -11.54 23.70
CA SER A 17 8.19 -12.79 23.94
C SER A 17 9.64 -12.38 24.09
N ALA A 18 10.09 -12.29 25.34
CA ALA A 18 11.49 -12.39 25.66
C ALA A 18 11.94 -13.77 25.17
N ALA A 19 12.53 -13.83 23.98
CA ALA A 19 13.29 -14.99 23.57
C ALA A 19 14.49 -15.04 24.50
N TYR A 20 14.41 -15.94 25.48
CA TYR A 20 15.42 -16.20 26.49
C TYR A 20 16.82 -16.23 25.89
N ALA A 21 17.72 -15.44 26.46
CA ALA A 21 19.15 -15.67 26.33
C ALA A 21 19.44 -17.04 26.96
N HIS A 22 19.60 -18.07 26.13
CA HIS A 22 20.19 -19.32 26.54
C HIS A 22 21.71 -19.12 26.52
N GLU A 23 22.30 -18.82 27.67
CA GLU A 23 23.76 -18.78 27.83
C GLU A 23 24.31 -20.20 27.66
N ALA A 24 24.88 -20.48 26.49
CA ALA A 24 25.66 -21.69 26.25
C ALA A 24 26.93 -21.63 27.11
N SER A 25 26.84 -22.21 28.31
CA SER A 25 27.97 -22.37 29.21
C SER A 25 28.85 -23.51 28.71
N GLY A 26 29.73 -23.23 27.74
CA GLY A 26 30.81 -24.15 27.39
C GLY A 26 31.25 -24.08 25.93
N GLU A 27 32.56 -23.95 25.74
CA GLU A 27 33.34 -24.03 24.50
C GLU A 27 33.09 -25.29 23.62
N LEU A 28 32.15 -26.17 24.00
CA LEU A 28 31.83 -27.44 23.34
C LEU A 28 30.48 -27.44 22.59
N ASP A 29 29.64 -26.42 22.77
CA ASP A 29 28.29 -26.34 22.17
C ASP A 29 28.24 -25.45 20.91
N TYR A 30 29.32 -25.43 20.12
CA TYR A 30 29.36 -24.69 18.87
C TYR A 30 29.02 -25.59 17.65
N PRO A 31 28.06 -25.19 16.81
CA PRO A 31 27.25 -23.98 16.87
C PRO A 31 26.07 -24.09 17.84
N PRO A 32 25.62 -22.96 18.43
CA PRO A 32 24.49 -22.97 19.35
C PRO A 32 23.21 -23.44 18.63
N VAL A 33 22.43 -24.27 19.31
CA VAL A 33 21.12 -24.71 18.80
C VAL A 33 20.14 -23.54 18.85
N LEU A 34 19.83 -22.96 17.68
CA LEU A 34 18.85 -21.90 17.55
C LEU A 34 17.44 -22.47 17.53
N SER A 35 16.69 -22.27 18.61
CA SER A 35 15.26 -22.62 18.65
C SER A 35 14.43 -21.60 17.86
N GLN A 36 14.01 -21.95 16.64
CA GLN A 36 13.05 -21.15 15.88
C GLN A 36 11.62 -21.37 16.39
N THR A 37 11.17 -20.49 17.27
CA THR A 37 9.75 -20.39 17.63
C THR A 37 8.98 -19.75 16.48
N ARG A 38 8.03 -20.48 15.89
CA ARG A 38 7.10 -19.93 14.89
C ARG A 38 5.83 -19.47 15.58
N SER A 39 5.47 -18.21 15.43
CA SER A 39 4.23 -17.63 15.96
C SER A 39 3.01 -17.92 15.09
N LEU A 40 3.20 -18.20 13.80
CA LEU A 40 2.12 -18.43 12.83
C LEU A 40 2.01 -19.90 12.41
N THR A 41 0.77 -20.36 12.28
CA THR A 41 0.45 -21.65 11.65
C THR A 41 0.60 -21.56 10.14
N ARG A 42 0.85 -22.70 9.48
CA ARG A 42 0.91 -22.77 8.01
C ARG A 42 -0.37 -22.25 7.35
N ALA A 43 -1.53 -22.52 7.94
CA ALA A 43 -2.82 -22.06 7.42
C ALA A 43 -2.92 -20.53 7.44
N GLN A 44 -2.46 -19.88 8.51
CA GLN A 44 -2.43 -18.42 8.62
C GLN A 44 -1.50 -17.80 7.57
N VAL A 45 -0.28 -18.33 7.41
CA VAL A 45 0.66 -17.84 6.40
C VAL A 45 0.09 -17.94 4.98
N VAL A 46 -0.60 -19.03 4.66
CA VAL A 46 -1.23 -19.20 3.33
C VAL A 46 -2.39 -18.22 3.13
N ALA A 47 -3.18 -17.97 4.16
CA ALA A 47 -4.28 -17.00 4.10
C ALA A 47 -3.73 -15.58 3.87
N GLU A 48 -2.71 -15.19 4.61
CA GLU A 48 -2.04 -13.89 4.49
C GLU A 48 -1.40 -13.70 3.10
N LEU A 49 -0.68 -14.71 2.62
CA LEU A 49 -0.09 -14.67 1.28
C LEU A 49 -1.14 -14.51 0.17
N ARG A 50 -2.29 -15.17 0.30
CA ARG A 50 -3.40 -15.01 -0.66
C ARG A 50 -3.96 -13.60 -0.64
N ALA A 51 -4.15 -13.03 0.55
CA ALA A 51 -4.63 -11.66 0.71
C ALA A 51 -3.64 -10.64 0.11
N ALA A 52 -2.34 -10.78 0.40
CA ALA A 52 -1.29 -9.90 -0.12
C ALA A 52 -1.21 -9.96 -1.66
N LYS A 53 -1.34 -11.16 -2.25
CA LYS A 53 -1.43 -11.32 -3.72
C LYS A 53 -2.65 -10.61 -4.31
N ALA A 54 -3.82 -10.76 -3.69
CA ALA A 54 -5.04 -10.09 -4.15
C ALA A 54 -4.94 -8.56 -4.03
N ALA A 55 -4.21 -8.07 -3.03
CA ALA A 55 -3.94 -6.64 -2.84
C ALA A 55 -2.82 -6.09 -3.74
N GLY A 56 -2.17 -6.92 -4.57
CA GLY A 56 -1.05 -6.49 -5.41
C GLY A 56 0.24 -6.17 -4.64
N GLN A 57 0.36 -6.62 -3.39
CA GLN A 57 1.50 -6.34 -2.50
C GLN A 57 2.67 -7.31 -2.69
N VAL A 58 2.53 -8.29 -3.60
CA VAL A 58 3.56 -9.32 -3.86
C VAL A 58 4.10 -9.13 -5.28
N THR A 59 5.41 -9.01 -5.40
CA THR A 59 6.12 -8.95 -6.69
C THR A 59 6.46 -10.33 -7.21
N PHE A 60 6.71 -10.42 -8.53
CA PHE A 60 7.21 -11.60 -9.21
C PHE A 60 8.36 -11.19 -10.13
N GLY A 61 9.37 -12.05 -10.29
CA GLY A 61 10.53 -11.78 -11.16
C GLY A 61 11.56 -10.86 -10.51
N GLU A 62 12.22 -10.01 -11.31
CA GLU A 62 13.29 -9.11 -10.85
C GLU A 62 12.79 -7.76 -10.32
N ILE A 63 11.51 -7.68 -9.96
CA ILE A 63 10.95 -6.47 -9.36
C ILE A 63 11.08 -6.60 -7.85
N ASP A 64 11.99 -5.81 -7.27
CA ASP A 64 12.27 -5.81 -5.84
C ASP A 64 11.13 -5.20 -5.00
N GLU A 65 10.31 -4.32 -5.58
CA GLU A 65 9.25 -3.60 -4.87
C GLU A 65 7.88 -3.67 -5.56
N PRO A 66 6.77 -3.93 -4.81
CA PRO A 66 5.44 -3.97 -5.40
C PRO A 66 5.08 -2.61 -6.00
N ALA A 67 4.51 -2.63 -7.21
CA ALA A 67 4.08 -1.40 -7.87
C ALA A 67 3.10 -0.65 -6.95
N THR A 68 3.31 0.66 -6.80
CA THR A 68 2.39 1.50 -6.04
C THR A 68 1.02 1.44 -6.71
N PRO A 69 -0.05 1.04 -5.99
CA PRO A 69 -1.38 1.01 -6.57
C PRO A 69 -1.76 2.43 -6.98
N ILE A 70 -1.84 2.67 -8.28
CA ILE A 70 -2.35 3.94 -8.82
C ILE A 70 -3.83 3.98 -8.46
N ALA A 71 -4.24 5.03 -7.73
CA ALA A 71 -5.64 5.24 -7.42
C ALA A 71 -6.46 5.19 -8.71
N ALA A 72 -7.50 4.35 -8.73
CA ALA A 72 -8.37 4.26 -9.88
C ALA A 72 -8.97 5.64 -10.16
N ASN A 73 -8.82 6.13 -11.40
CA ASN A 73 -9.48 7.36 -11.80
C ASN A 73 -10.99 7.14 -11.73
N THR A 74 -11.67 7.91 -10.88
CA THR A 74 -13.12 7.85 -10.70
C THR A 74 -13.88 8.66 -11.76
N LEU A 75 -13.18 9.46 -12.58
CA LEU A 75 -13.80 10.25 -13.63
C LEU A 75 -14.22 9.36 -14.81
N THR A 76 -15.48 9.51 -15.21
CA THR A 76 -15.96 8.94 -16.47
C THR A 76 -15.55 9.84 -17.64
N ARG A 77 -15.59 9.31 -18.86
CA ARG A 77 -15.42 10.14 -20.07
C ARG A 77 -16.45 11.27 -20.14
N GLN A 78 -17.65 11.05 -19.60
CA GLN A 78 -18.70 12.05 -19.59
C GLN A 78 -18.34 13.23 -18.68
N ASP A 79 -17.77 12.96 -17.50
CA ASP A 79 -17.35 14.01 -16.55
C ASP A 79 -16.25 14.88 -17.16
N VAL A 80 -15.26 14.25 -17.80
CA VAL A 80 -14.16 14.96 -18.49
C VAL A 80 -14.70 15.82 -19.64
N GLN A 81 -15.68 15.31 -20.40
CA GLN A 81 -16.29 16.07 -21.50
C GLN A 81 -17.12 17.26 -20.99
N ALA A 82 -17.86 17.08 -19.90
CA ALA A 82 -18.63 18.16 -19.28
C ALA A 82 -17.73 19.28 -18.74
N GLU A 83 -16.62 18.92 -18.10
CA GLU A 83 -15.61 19.87 -17.62
C GLU A 83 -14.95 20.62 -18.78
N ALA A 84 -14.54 19.89 -19.83
CA ALA A 84 -13.97 20.50 -21.03
C ALA A 84 -14.95 21.47 -21.72
N ALA A 85 -16.24 21.15 -21.77
CA ALA A 85 -17.26 22.04 -22.30
C ALA A 85 -17.44 23.30 -21.43
N ALA A 86 -17.52 23.14 -20.10
CA ALA A 86 -17.66 24.27 -19.18
C ALA A 86 -16.46 25.25 -19.25
N VAL A 87 -15.24 24.72 -19.37
CA VAL A 87 -14.02 25.51 -19.51
C VAL A 87 -13.95 26.18 -20.89
N ARG A 88 -14.46 25.55 -21.96
CA ARG A 88 -14.55 26.20 -23.28
C ARG A 88 -15.52 27.37 -23.31
N GLU A 89 -16.57 27.35 -22.49
CA GLU A 89 -17.54 28.45 -22.42
C GLU A 89 -17.09 29.58 -21.49
N ASN A 90 -16.30 29.30 -20.45
CA ASN A 90 -16.03 30.26 -19.37
C ASN A 90 -14.55 30.42 -18.98
N GLY A 91 -13.63 29.67 -19.60
CA GLY A 91 -12.23 29.63 -19.24
C GLY A 91 -11.30 30.11 -20.37
N PRO A 92 -10.08 30.59 -20.05
CA PRO A 92 -9.07 30.92 -21.04
C PRO A 92 -8.53 29.64 -21.68
N VAL A 93 -9.14 29.20 -22.78
CA VAL A 93 -8.74 28.00 -23.51
C VAL A 93 -7.68 28.38 -24.57
N ALA A 94 -6.40 28.30 -24.19
CA ALA A 94 -5.28 28.43 -25.14
C ALA A 94 -5.04 27.09 -25.86
N PHE A 95 -5.80 26.83 -26.93
CA PHE A 95 -5.51 25.73 -27.86
C PHE A 95 -4.96 26.30 -29.17
N GLY A 96 -3.63 26.37 -29.24
CA GLY A 96 -2.88 26.78 -30.42
C GLY A 96 -1.45 27.08 -29.99
N GLY A 97 -0.46 26.51 -30.68
CA GLY A 97 0.96 26.57 -30.33
C GLY A 97 1.64 27.94 -30.39
N ALA A 98 0.94 29.03 -30.06
CA ALA A 98 1.51 30.34 -29.80
C ALA A 98 0.68 31.04 -28.73
N GLY A 99 1.29 31.29 -27.56
CA GLY A 99 0.72 32.16 -26.54
C GLY A 99 0.73 31.53 -25.17
N TYR A 100 1.85 31.72 -24.46
CA TYR A 100 1.82 32.02 -23.04
C TYR A 100 0.66 33.01 -22.79
N PRO A 101 -0.20 32.84 -21.75
CA PRO A 101 -1.22 33.84 -21.48
C PRO A 101 -0.52 35.18 -21.20
N ASP A 102 -0.77 36.16 -22.08
CA ASP A 102 -0.47 37.56 -21.80
C ASP A 102 -1.36 37.97 -20.64
N THR A 103 -0.81 37.94 -19.43
CA THR A 103 -1.44 38.54 -18.25
C THR A 103 -1.34 40.04 -18.43
N GLY A 104 -2.27 40.60 -19.19
CA GLY A 104 -2.36 42.04 -19.39
C GLY A 104 -2.50 42.78 -18.06
N ALA A 105 -1.62 43.76 -17.88
CA ALA A 105 -1.39 44.69 -16.76
C ALA A 105 -0.34 44.27 -15.72
#